data_AF-A0A961WGM4-F1
#
_entry.id   AF-A0A961WGM4-F1
#
_cell.length_a   1.000
_cell.length_b   1.000
_cell.length_c   1.000
_cell.angle_alpha   90.00
_cell.angle_beta   90.00
_cell.angle_gamma   90.00
#
_symmetry.space_group_name_H-M   'P 1'
#
loop_
_entity.id
_entity.type
_entity.pdbx_description
1 polymer ?
#
loop_
_entity_poly.entity_id
_entity_poly.type
_entity_poly.pdbx_seq_one_letter_code
_entity_poly.pdbx_strand_id
1 'polypeptide(L)'
;MRIIKLDLPATYRSADPEISLVSDEIRKQLFNELKRMDYEITEFVRQRAAGYLPPNYAVFVRTQLKPERTGAVTELWIVDPTVRWPAGLLTRSAWKLFVPILSNVVRDTTMERFRGVEVDMQEQDARVSVLAPTRSWRDPVILTLGVFLATTLLWLVIVPFLRSNFGF
;
A
#
# COMPACT_ATOMS: atom_id res chain seq x y z
N MET A 1 7.41 -0.28 -13.24
CA MET A 1 6.74 0.74 -12.40
C MET A 1 5.47 0.15 -11.81
N ARG A 2 5.43 0.07 -10.50
CA ARG A 2 4.25 -0.33 -9.72
C ARG A 2 4.04 0.66 -8.60
N ILE A 3 2.79 0.77 -8.18
CA ILE A 3 2.42 1.58 -7.02
C ILE A 3 2.12 0.59 -5.90
N ILE A 4 2.95 0.60 -4.85
CA ILE A 4 2.68 -0.13 -3.62
C ILE A 4 1.94 0.80 -2.68
N LYS A 5 0.75 0.39 -2.25
CA LYS A 5 0.00 1.05 -1.18
C LYS A 5 0.17 0.23 0.10
N LEU A 6 0.64 0.85 1.17
CA LEU A 6 0.66 0.30 2.52
C LEU A 6 -0.33 1.07 3.38
N ASP A 7 -1.30 0.37 3.94
CA ASP A 7 -2.21 0.91 4.94
C ASP A 7 -1.68 0.48 6.32
N LEU A 8 -1.26 1.45 7.13
CA LEU A 8 -0.73 1.24 8.48
C LEU A 8 -1.74 1.77 9.51
N PRO A 9 -2.59 0.89 10.08
CA PRO A 9 -3.53 1.28 11.13
C PRO A 9 -2.80 1.51 12.46
N ALA A 10 -3.27 2.52 13.20
CA ALA A 10 -2.77 2.89 14.52
C ALA A 10 -3.92 3.25 15.46
N THR A 11 -3.73 3.00 16.76
CA THR A 11 -4.61 3.45 17.83
C THR A 11 -3.90 4.50 18.67
N TYR A 12 -4.59 5.57 19.00
CA TYR A 12 -4.08 6.60 19.88
C TYR A 12 -4.55 6.32 21.31
N ARG A 13 -3.60 6.36 22.24
CA ARG A 13 -3.84 6.29 23.69
C ARG A 13 -3.28 7.56 24.33
N SER A 14 -3.86 7.98 25.43
CA SER A 14 -3.25 9.05 26.23
C SER A 14 -1.92 8.54 26.79
N ALA A 15 -0.89 9.38 26.75
CA ALA A 15 0.37 9.09 27.45
C ALA A 15 0.21 9.18 28.99
N ASP A 16 -0.80 9.91 29.45
CA ASP A 16 -1.17 9.99 30.86
C ASP A 16 -2.24 8.93 31.20
N PRO A 17 -1.94 7.95 32.08
CA PRO A 17 -2.89 6.91 32.48
C PRO A 17 -4.10 7.45 33.26
N GLU A 18 -4.03 8.67 33.81
CA GLU A 18 -5.16 9.32 34.48
C GLU A 18 -6.14 9.96 33.49
N ILE A 19 -5.69 10.27 32.26
CA ILE A 19 -6.51 10.88 31.22
C ILE A 19 -7.07 9.78 30.31
N SER A 20 -8.30 9.38 30.57
CA SER A 20 -9.02 8.47 29.69
C SER A 20 -9.58 9.21 28.47
N LEU A 21 -9.17 8.80 27.25
CA LEU A 21 -9.75 9.27 25.98
C LEU A 21 -11.21 8.78 25.74
N VAL A 22 -11.86 8.30 26.79
CA VAL A 22 -13.27 7.89 26.81
C VAL A 22 -14.20 9.11 26.82
N SER A 23 -13.77 10.25 27.35
CA SER A 23 -14.55 11.51 27.27
C SER A 23 -14.58 12.05 25.84
N ASP A 24 -15.79 12.30 25.33
CA ASP A 24 -16.02 12.81 23.98
C ASP A 24 -15.41 14.21 23.75
N GLU A 25 -15.40 15.08 24.76
CA GLU A 25 -14.79 16.41 24.70
C GLU A 25 -13.27 16.33 24.56
N ILE A 26 -12.60 15.52 25.38
CA ILE A 26 -11.14 15.34 25.34
C ILE A 26 -10.73 14.72 23.99
N ARG A 27 -11.51 13.73 23.52
CA ARG A 27 -11.29 13.11 22.21
C ARG A 27 -11.43 14.14 21.09
N LYS A 28 -12.49 14.94 21.08
CA LYS A 28 -12.68 15.99 20.05
C LYS A 28 -11.54 17.00 20.05
N GLN A 29 -11.09 17.44 21.22
CA GLN A 29 -9.96 18.36 21.32
C GLN A 29 -8.68 17.74 20.75
N LEU A 30 -8.36 16.51 21.15
CA LEU A 30 -7.19 15.79 20.63
C LEU A 30 -7.24 15.64 19.11
N PHE A 31 -8.37 15.22 18.54
CA PHE A 31 -8.49 15.04 17.09
C PHE A 31 -8.45 16.37 16.33
N ASN A 32 -8.90 17.47 16.93
CA ASN A 32 -8.74 18.80 16.35
C ASN A 32 -7.27 19.25 16.35
N GLU A 33 -6.52 18.97 17.41
CA GLU A 33 -5.08 19.24 17.47
C GLU A 33 -4.30 18.40 16.46
N LEU A 34 -4.57 17.09 16.40
CA LEU A 34 -3.98 16.19 15.40
C LEU A 34 -4.30 16.64 13.98
N LYS A 35 -5.53 17.09 13.72
CA LYS A 35 -5.92 17.60 12.40
C LYS A 35 -5.18 18.89 12.02
N ARG A 36 -4.84 19.74 12.98
CA ARG A 36 -4.02 20.95 12.74
C ARG A 36 -2.57 20.58 12.40
N MET A 37 -2.05 19.52 13.00
CA MET A 37 -0.69 19.04 12.78
C MET A 37 -0.56 18.01 11.66
N ASP A 38 -1.67 17.58 11.07
CA ASP A 38 -1.74 16.49 10.09
C ASP A 38 -0.78 16.67 8.92
N TYR A 39 -0.71 17.89 8.37
CA TYR A 39 0.20 18.22 7.28
C TYR A 39 1.67 18.07 7.69
N GLU A 40 2.04 18.58 8.87
CA GLU A 40 3.41 18.52 9.37
C GLU A 40 3.82 17.06 9.64
N ILE A 41 2.98 16.30 10.35
CA ILE A 41 3.20 14.87 10.62
C ILE A 41 3.35 14.10 9.32
N THR A 42 2.44 14.32 8.37
CA THR A 42 2.45 13.64 7.07
C THR A 42 3.73 13.92 6.28
N GLU A 43 4.20 15.17 6.25
CA GLU A 43 5.44 15.53 5.58
C GLU A 43 6.68 14.95 6.26
N PHE A 44 6.75 14.96 7.60
CA PHE A 44 7.88 14.34 8.31
C PHE A 44 7.90 12.83 8.13
N VAL A 45 6.75 12.17 8.18
CA VAL A 45 6.64 10.73 7.91
C VAL A 45 7.10 10.47 6.48
N ARG A 46 6.67 11.27 5.49
CA ARG A 46 7.10 11.15 4.10
C ARG A 46 8.61 11.28 3.96
N GLN A 47 9.22 12.29 4.57
CA GLN A 47 10.67 12.52 4.51
C GLN A 47 11.46 11.37 5.14
N ARG A 48 11.08 10.93 6.34
CA ARG A 48 11.74 9.79 7.02
C ARG A 48 11.55 8.49 6.25
N ALA A 49 10.33 8.19 5.80
CA ALA A 49 10.05 6.99 5.00
C ALA A 49 10.84 6.98 3.68
N ALA A 50 10.97 8.12 3.01
CA ALA A 50 11.80 8.25 1.81
C ALA A 50 13.29 7.98 2.08
N GLY A 51 13.79 8.29 3.28
CA GLY A 51 15.17 7.99 3.69
C GLY A 51 15.49 6.49 3.78
N TYR A 52 14.49 5.62 3.97
CA TYR A 52 14.66 4.17 3.97
C TYR A 52 14.59 3.55 2.56
N LEU A 53 14.28 4.35 1.54
CA LEU A 53 14.08 3.88 0.18
C LEU A 53 15.17 4.40 -0.76
N PRO A 54 15.45 3.68 -1.86
CA PRO A 54 16.38 4.17 -2.87
C PRO A 54 15.88 5.50 -3.50
N PRO A 55 16.78 6.37 -3.98
CA PRO A 55 16.46 7.75 -4.39
C PRO A 55 15.54 7.86 -5.61
N ASN A 56 15.38 6.77 -6.39
CA ASN A 56 14.49 6.69 -7.53
C ASN A 56 13.03 6.34 -7.16
N TYR A 57 12.74 6.11 -5.88
CA TYR A 57 11.39 5.85 -5.38
C TYR A 57 10.70 7.16 -5.04
N ALA A 58 9.43 7.29 -5.42
CA ALA A 58 8.60 8.39 -4.94
C ALA A 58 7.68 7.90 -3.82
N VAL A 59 7.56 8.68 -2.74
CA VAL A 59 6.73 8.36 -1.57
C VAL A 59 5.71 9.46 -1.39
N PHE A 60 4.44 9.06 -1.29
CA PHE A 60 3.34 9.92 -0.89
C PHE A 60 2.71 9.34 0.37
N VAL A 61 2.39 10.20 1.32
CA VAL A 61 1.80 9.79 2.60
C VAL A 61 0.47 10.51 2.77
N ARG A 62 -0.50 9.81 3.33
CA ARG A 62 -1.79 10.39 3.72
C ARG A 62 -2.22 9.77 5.03
N THR A 63 -2.49 10.59 6.03
CA THR A 63 -3.05 10.14 7.30
C THR A 63 -4.56 10.35 7.29
N GLN A 64 -5.31 9.33 7.69
CA GLN A 64 -6.76 9.38 7.84
C GLN A 64 -7.13 9.15 9.30
N LEU A 65 -7.55 10.22 9.98
CA LEU A 65 -8.01 10.15 11.36
C LEU A 65 -9.40 9.47 11.42
N LYS A 66 -9.55 8.52 12.34
CA LYS A 66 -10.79 7.76 12.60
C LYS A 66 -11.25 8.02 14.04
N PRO A 67 -11.96 9.13 14.30
CA PRO A 67 -12.35 9.53 15.65
C PRO A 67 -13.29 8.53 16.34
N GLU A 68 -14.10 7.80 15.57
CA GLU A 68 -15.02 6.77 16.08
C GLU A 68 -14.30 5.60 16.75
N ARG A 69 -13.06 5.31 16.33
CA ARG A 69 -12.26 4.18 16.83
C ARG A 69 -11.01 4.63 17.59
N THR A 70 -10.92 5.92 17.94
CA THR A 70 -9.75 6.53 18.61
C THR A 70 -8.44 6.15 17.91
N GLY A 71 -8.43 6.19 16.58
CA GLY A 71 -7.29 5.73 15.80
C GLY A 71 -7.07 6.51 14.52
N ALA A 72 -6.10 6.07 13.76
CA ALA A 72 -5.77 6.60 12.44
C ALA A 72 -5.34 5.47 11.50
N VAL A 73 -5.37 5.76 10.21
CA VAL A 73 -4.72 4.92 9.21
C VAL A 73 -3.79 5.79 8.40
N THR A 74 -2.51 5.45 8.41
CA THR A 74 -1.49 6.11 7.60
C THR A 74 -1.31 5.31 6.32
N GLU A 75 -1.70 5.90 5.19
CA GLU A 75 -1.52 5.33 3.87
C GLU A 75 -0.19 5.81 3.28
N LEU A 76 0.70 4.88 2.95
CA LEU A 76 1.93 5.15 2.21
C LEU A 76 1.78 4.61 0.80
N TRP A 77 1.93 5.51 -0.17
CA TRP A 77 1.92 5.20 -1.60
C TRP A 77 3.34 5.33 -2.12
N ILE A 78 3.94 4.20 -2.46
CA ILE A 78 5.31 4.11 -2.90
C ILE A 78 5.34 3.72 -4.36
N VAL A 79 5.99 4.55 -5.16
CA VAL A 79 6.19 4.32 -6.59
C VAL A 79 7.53 3.66 -6.79
N ASP A 80 7.50 2.38 -7.15
CA ASP A 80 8.69 1.59 -7.45
C ASP A 80 8.90 1.50 -8.98
N PRO A 81 9.93 2.16 -9.54
CA PRO A 81 10.20 2.09 -10.98
C PRO A 81 10.82 0.75 -11.41
N THR A 82 11.50 0.05 -10.49
CA THR A 82 12.33 -1.14 -10.77
C THR A 82 11.50 -2.41 -10.88
N VAL A 83 10.40 -2.51 -10.13
CA VAL A 83 9.55 -3.69 -10.16
C VAL A 83 8.81 -3.75 -11.50
N ARG A 84 9.12 -4.82 -12.24
CA ARG A 84 8.47 -5.21 -13.50
C ARG A 84 7.87 -6.60 -13.33
N TRP A 85 6.90 -6.92 -14.18
CA TRP A 85 6.41 -8.30 -14.30
C TRP A 85 7.57 -9.20 -14.80
N PRO A 86 7.73 -10.45 -14.30
CA PRO A 86 6.89 -11.18 -13.34
C PRO A 86 7.26 -10.98 -11.86
N ALA A 87 8.40 -10.38 -11.55
CA ALA A 87 8.88 -10.14 -10.17
C ALA A 87 7.84 -9.39 -9.29
N GLY A 88 7.00 -8.59 -9.95
CA GLY A 88 5.80 -7.99 -9.42
C GLY A 88 4.85 -8.89 -8.59
N LEU A 89 4.76 -10.18 -8.91
CA LEU A 89 3.85 -11.12 -8.24
C LEU A 89 4.24 -11.36 -6.77
N LEU A 90 5.54 -11.34 -6.48
CA LEU A 90 6.09 -11.52 -5.13
C LEU A 90 6.31 -10.19 -4.40
N THR A 91 6.08 -9.06 -5.08
CA THR A 91 6.27 -7.73 -4.49
C THR A 91 5.41 -7.55 -3.24
N ARG A 92 4.18 -8.08 -3.21
CA ARG A 92 3.32 -7.95 -2.03
C ARG A 92 3.95 -8.60 -0.78
N SER A 93 4.51 -9.80 -0.90
CA SER A 93 5.13 -10.50 0.24
C SER A 93 6.45 -9.86 0.65
N ALA A 94 7.27 -9.44 -0.31
CA ALA A 94 8.51 -8.71 -0.01
C ALA A 94 8.23 -7.40 0.75
N TRP A 95 7.22 -6.64 0.33
CA TRP A 95 6.86 -5.37 0.96
C TRP A 95 6.21 -5.53 2.34
N LYS A 96 5.65 -6.71 2.68
CA LYS A 96 5.21 -6.98 4.05
C LYS A 96 6.37 -6.93 5.05
N LEU A 97 7.59 -7.26 4.64
CA LEU A 97 8.78 -7.20 5.50
C LEU A 97 9.17 -5.76 5.89
N PHE A 98 8.73 -4.77 5.11
CA PHE A 98 8.96 -3.35 5.40
C PHE A 98 7.90 -2.74 6.31
N VAL A 99 6.80 -3.46 6.59
CA VAL A 99 5.71 -2.96 7.45
C VAL A 99 6.24 -2.54 8.83
N PRO A 100 7.04 -3.34 9.57
CA PRO A 100 7.49 -2.94 10.90
C PRO A 100 8.40 -1.70 10.87
N ILE A 101 9.23 -1.57 9.84
CA ILE A 101 10.13 -0.43 9.66
C ILE A 101 9.30 0.84 9.45
N LEU A 102 8.36 0.81 8.52
CA LEU A 102 7.51 1.96 8.21
C LEU A 102 6.55 2.28 9.36
N SER A 103 6.06 1.27 10.08
CA SER A 103 5.26 1.45 11.30
C SER A 103 6.03 2.18 12.39
N ASN A 104 7.29 1.81 12.64
CA ASN A 104 8.15 2.53 13.58
C ASN A 104 8.39 3.98 13.14
N VAL A 105 8.62 4.22 11.85
CA VAL A 105 8.76 5.60 11.34
C VAL A 105 7.51 6.43 11.62
N VAL A 106 6.32 5.88 11.37
CA VAL A 106 5.05 6.58 11.66
C VAL A 106 4.92 6.84 13.16
N ARG A 107 5.14 5.82 13.99
CA ARG A 107 5.06 5.90 15.45
C ARG A 107 5.99 6.96 16.01
N ASP A 108 7.28 6.84 15.74
CA ASP A 108 8.32 7.72 16.29
C ASP A 108 8.10 9.17 15.86
N THR A 109 7.78 9.38 14.58
CA THR A 109 7.51 10.73 14.07
C THR A 109 6.30 11.36 14.75
N THR A 110 5.24 10.57 14.96
CA THR A 110 4.01 11.06 15.60
C THR A 110 4.25 11.35 17.08
N MET A 111 4.95 10.48 17.80
CA MET A 111 5.26 10.65 19.23
C MET A 111 6.26 11.80 19.49
N GLU A 112 7.23 12.01 18.60
CA GLU A 112 8.15 13.15 18.69
C GLU A 112 7.43 14.49 18.57
N ARG A 113 6.43 14.56 17.68
CA ARG A 113 5.66 15.78 17.41
C ARG A 113 4.51 15.97 18.41
N PHE A 114 3.95 14.87 18.91
CA PHE A 114 2.82 14.88 19.83
C PHE A 114 3.16 14.11 21.11
N ARG A 115 3.75 14.81 22.09
CA ARG A 115 4.22 14.21 23.35
C ARG A 115 3.10 13.72 24.28
N GLY A 116 1.85 14.12 24.03
CA GLY A 116 0.69 13.76 24.86
C GLY A 116 -0.04 12.47 24.47
N VAL A 117 0.38 11.81 23.38
CA VAL A 117 -0.28 10.59 22.87
C VAL A 117 0.75 9.49 22.68
N GLU A 118 0.38 8.31 23.16
CA GLU A 118 1.04 7.07 22.81
C GLU A 118 0.37 6.49 21.55
N VAL A 119 1.20 6.11 20.59
CA VAL A 119 0.75 5.53 19.31
C VAL A 119 1.04 4.03 19.33
N ASP A 120 -0.03 3.24 19.26
CA ASP A 120 0.02 1.78 19.19
C ASP A 120 -0.24 1.34 17.75
N MET A 121 0.79 0.81 17.09
CA MET A 121 0.73 0.41 15.68
C MET A 121 0.14 -1.01 15.56
N GLN A 122 -0.95 -1.15 14.79
CA GLN A 122 -1.58 -2.43 14.53
C GLN A 122 -0.95 -3.12 13.32
N GLU A 123 0.31 -3.53 13.45
CA GLU A 123 1.08 -4.10 12.32
C GLU A 123 0.43 -5.36 11.71
N GLN A 124 -0.26 -6.14 12.53
CA GLN A 124 -0.95 -7.36 12.09
C GLN A 124 -2.12 -7.06 11.13
N ASP A 125 -2.74 -5.89 11.28
CA ASP A 125 -3.85 -5.43 10.45
C ASP A 125 -3.39 -4.60 9.24
N ALA A 126 -2.07 -4.39 9.10
CA ALA A 126 -1.50 -3.64 7.99
C ALA A 126 -1.78 -4.33 6.65
N ARG A 127 -2.17 -3.52 5.66
CA ARG A 127 -2.51 -4.02 4.32
C ARG A 127 -1.52 -3.51 3.29
N VAL A 128 -0.88 -4.44 2.59
CA VAL A 128 -0.06 -4.15 1.42
C VAL A 128 -0.85 -4.49 0.16
N SER A 129 -1.08 -3.49 -0.67
CA SER A 129 -1.72 -3.60 -1.98
C SER A 129 -0.74 -3.18 -3.06
N VAL A 130 -0.66 -3.94 -4.15
CA VAL A 130 0.24 -3.64 -5.27
C VAL A 130 -0.60 -3.37 -6.50
N LEU A 131 -0.55 -2.14 -6.98
CA LEU A 131 -1.28 -1.67 -8.16
C LEU A 131 -0.31 -1.62 -9.34
N ALA A 132 -0.70 -2.27 -10.43
CA ALA A 132 -0.02 -2.13 -11.72
C ALA A 132 -0.79 -1.11 -12.56
N PRO A 133 -0.14 -0.05 -13.09
CA PRO A 133 -0.76 0.76 -14.11
C PRO A 133 -1.06 -0.15 -15.32
N THR A 134 -2.31 -0.09 -15.78
CA THR A 134 -2.95 -0.99 -16.75
C THR A 134 -2.06 -1.36 -17.94
N ARG A 135 -1.82 -2.66 -18.13
CA ARG A 135 -1.28 -3.25 -19.36
C ARG A 135 -1.95 -4.60 -19.63
N SER A 136 -3.26 -4.61 -19.89
CA SER A 136 -3.95 -5.90 -20.10
C SER A 136 -3.66 -6.54 -21.48
N TRP A 137 -3.29 -5.77 -22.52
CA TRP A 137 -3.11 -6.35 -23.87
C TRP A 137 -1.67 -6.69 -24.26
N ARG A 138 -0.68 -6.11 -23.58
CA ARG A 138 0.75 -6.42 -23.77
C ARG A 138 1.31 -7.28 -22.64
N ASP A 139 0.45 -7.82 -21.78
CA ASP A 139 0.88 -8.74 -20.74
C ASP A 139 1.39 -10.02 -21.41
N PRO A 140 2.65 -10.42 -21.18
CA PRO A 140 3.21 -11.62 -21.77
C PRO A 140 2.39 -12.87 -21.43
N VAL A 141 1.74 -12.97 -20.26
CA VAL A 141 0.87 -14.11 -19.95
C VAL A 141 -0.36 -14.13 -20.83
N ILE A 142 -1.00 -12.97 -21.01
CA ILE A 142 -2.20 -12.84 -21.85
C ILE A 142 -1.84 -13.12 -23.31
N LEU A 143 -0.68 -12.65 -23.76
CA LEU A 143 -0.15 -12.97 -25.10
C LEU A 143 0.18 -14.45 -25.25
N THR A 144 0.85 -15.08 -24.28
CA THR A 144 1.15 -16.52 -24.32
C THR A 144 -0.12 -17.36 -24.31
N LEU A 145 -1.10 -17.01 -23.46
CA LEU A 145 -2.40 -17.70 -23.41
C LEU A 145 -3.17 -17.52 -24.73
N GLY A 146 -3.17 -16.31 -25.27
CA GLY A 146 -3.78 -16.00 -26.56
C GLY A 146 -3.14 -16.75 -27.72
N VAL A 147 -1.81 -16.78 -27.80
CA VAL A 147 -1.07 -17.55 -28.80
C VAL A 147 -1.31 -19.05 -28.63
N PHE A 148 -1.33 -19.56 -27.40
CA PHE A 148 -1.63 -20.95 -27.13
C PHE A 148 -3.04 -21.34 -27.59
N LEU A 149 -4.06 -20.54 -27.24
CA LEU A 149 -5.44 -20.76 -27.69
C LEU A 149 -5.55 -20.68 -29.21
N ALA A 150 -4.95 -19.68 -29.84
CA ALA A 150 -4.95 -19.52 -31.30
C ALA A 150 -4.26 -20.69 -32.00
N THR A 151 -3.11 -21.15 -31.49
CA THR A 151 -2.37 -22.29 -32.04
C THR A 151 -3.15 -23.60 -31.88
N THR A 152 -3.78 -23.79 -30.71
CA THR A 152 -4.62 -24.97 -30.43
C THR A 152 -5.84 -25.00 -31.35
N LEU A 153 -6.52 -23.86 -31.53
CA LEU A 153 -7.69 -23.76 -32.40
C LEU A 153 -7.33 -23.93 -33.87
N LEU A 154 -6.17 -23.43 -34.29
CA LEU A 154 -5.65 -23.64 -35.63
C LEU A 154 -5.45 -25.13 -35.92
N TRP A 155 -4.81 -25.87 -35.02
CA TRP A 155 -4.57 -27.30 -35.21
C TRP A 155 -5.82 -28.17 -35.09
N LEU A 156 -6.74 -27.83 -34.17
CA LEU A 156 -7.92 -28.66 -33.90
C LEU A 156 -9.10 -28.38 -34.83
N VAL A 157 -9.21 -27.18 -35.40
CA VAL A 157 -10.38 -26.78 -36.18
C VAL A 157 -9.99 -26.42 -37.61
N ILE A 158 -9.03 -25.52 -37.78
CA ILE A 158 -8.70 -24.95 -39.10
C ILE A 158 -7.98 -25.97 -39.99
N VAL A 159 -6.93 -26.62 -39.47
CA VAL A 159 -6.16 -27.64 -40.21
C VAL A 159 -7.04 -28.80 -40.68
N PRO A 160 -7.85 -29.47 -39.82
CA PRO A 160 -8.71 -30.56 -40.27
C PRO A 160 -9.79 -30.11 -41.25
N PHE A 161 -10.39 -28.92 -41.06
CA PHE A 161 -11.37 -28.37 -42.00
C PHE A 161 -10.77 -28.08 -43.39
N LEU A 162 -9.53 -27.56 -43.44
CA LEU A 162 -8.83 -27.32 -44.69
C LEU A 162 -8.45 -28.64 -45.39
N ARG A 163 -8.01 -29.64 -44.64
CA ARG A 163 -7.73 -30.99 -45.19
C ARG A 163 -8.99 -31.65 -45.75
N SER A 164 -10.13 -31.53 -45.07
CA SER A 164 -11.38 -32.15 -45.52
C SER A 164 -11.99 -31.49 -46.76
N ASN A 165 -11.88 -30.16 -46.89
CA ASN A 165 -12.56 -29.41 -47.95
C ASN A 165 -11.67 -29.07 -49.15
N PHE A 166 -10.35 -28.96 -48.97
CA PHE A 166 -9.44 -28.51 -50.03
C PHE A 166 -8.36 -29.54 -50.40
N GLY A 167 -8.34 -30.72 -49.77
CA GLY A 167 -7.58 -31.88 -50.24
C GLY A 167 -6.06 -31.72 -50.24
N PHE A 168 -5.50 -30.99 -49.27
CA PHE A 168 -4.07 -31.03 -48.92
C PHE A 168 -3.77 -32.12 -47.89
#